data_AF-A0A4P1S1P8-F1
#
_entry.id   AF-A0A4P1S1P8-F1
#
_cell.length_a   1.000
_cell.length_b   1.000
_cell.length_c   1.000
_cell.angle_alpha   90.00
_cell.angle_beta   90.00
_cell.angle_gamma   90.00
#
_symmetry.space_group_name_H-M   'P 1'
#
loop_
_entity.id
_entity.type
_entity.pdbx_description
1 polymer ?
#
loop_
_entity_poly.entity_id
_entity_poly.type
_entity_poly.pdbx_seq_one_letter_code
_entity_poly.pdbx_strand_id
1 'polypeptide(L)'
;MRVKTVSLFLITFFMAGCLGGRMYFDKPTRYDIKLSMLKMKKHYEIVQQWVKGEGGTPEATTDSVARIRTETDFLLNKLPSRNPEIYQEKLRDMLHTLDFLEESVKDNQPKRAKYHFNELRGSCTSCHFRYKVGVNF
;
A
#
# COMPACT_ATOMS: atom_id res chain seq x y z
N MET A 1 4.70 17.25 44.63
CA MET A 1 3.76 16.74 43.60
C MET A 1 4.55 16.42 42.34
N ARG A 2 4.60 15.14 41.93
CA ARG A 2 5.30 14.69 40.70
C ARG A 2 4.45 15.07 39.48
N VAL A 3 4.90 16.04 38.69
CA VAL A 3 4.30 16.33 37.39
C VAL A 3 4.70 15.20 36.45
N LYS A 4 3.70 14.55 35.86
CA LYS A 4 3.83 13.41 34.97
C LYS A 4 4.68 13.80 33.76
N THR A 5 5.88 13.24 33.65
CA THR A 5 6.73 13.24 32.44
C THR A 5 6.14 12.34 31.35
N VAL A 6 4.82 12.35 31.21
CA VAL A 6 4.13 11.72 30.09
C VAL A 6 3.87 12.84 29.10
N SER A 7 4.28 12.59 27.87
CA SER A 7 3.69 13.20 26.68
C SER A 7 4.32 14.42 26.02
N LEU A 8 5.57 14.85 26.29
CA LEU A 8 6.19 15.75 25.29
C LEU A 8 6.47 15.00 23.97
N PHE A 9 6.91 13.74 24.05
CA PHE A 9 7.19 12.86 22.90
C PHE A 9 5.92 12.39 22.16
N LEU A 10 4.85 12.12 22.91
CA LEU A 10 3.55 11.73 22.33
C LEU A 10 2.83 12.95 21.73
N ILE A 11 2.97 14.15 22.31
CA ILE A 11 2.42 15.38 21.73
C ILE A 11 3.20 15.79 20.47
N THR A 12 4.53 15.64 20.42
CA THR A 12 5.29 15.89 19.17
C THR A 12 4.97 14.87 18.08
N PHE A 13 4.74 13.59 18.40
CA PHE A 13 4.26 12.61 17.41
C PHE A 13 2.84 12.90 16.93
N PHE A 14 1.93 13.28 17.83
CA PHE A 14 0.56 13.66 17.46
C PHE A 14 0.54 14.95 16.62
N MET A 15 1.35 15.95 16.98
CA MET A 15 1.46 17.20 16.23
C MET A 15 2.20 17.02 14.89
N ALA A 16 3.18 16.11 14.79
CA ALA A 16 3.77 15.73 13.50
C ALA A 16 2.78 14.93 12.62
N GLY A 17 1.84 14.19 13.23
CA GLY A 17 0.70 13.59 12.54
C GLY A 17 -0.36 14.60 12.08
N CYS A 18 -0.56 15.70 12.82
CA CYS A 18 -1.49 16.78 12.47
C CYS A 18 -0.90 17.80 11.48
N LEU A 19 0.42 17.98 11.48
CA LEU A 19 1.18 18.77 10.51
C LEU A 19 1.73 17.92 9.36
N GLY A 20 1.34 16.64 9.29
CA GLY A 20 1.67 15.73 8.22
C GLY A 20 1.14 16.30 6.92
N GLY A 21 2.00 17.04 6.21
CA GLY A 21 1.67 17.74 4.98
C GLY A 21 0.93 16.79 4.07
N ARG A 22 -0.38 17.03 3.91
CA ARG A 22 -1.14 16.43 2.83
C ARG A 22 -0.42 16.88 1.57
N MET A 23 0.37 16.00 0.99
CA MET A 23 1.02 16.30 -0.28
C MET A 23 -0.08 16.23 -1.33
N TYR A 24 -0.57 17.40 -1.70
CA TYR A 24 -1.68 17.53 -2.63
C TYR A 24 -1.15 17.32 -4.04
N PHE A 25 -1.30 16.09 -4.54
CA PHE A 25 -1.19 15.82 -5.95
C PHE A 25 -2.13 16.77 -6.75
N ASP A 26 -1.69 17.23 -7.92
CA ASP A 26 -2.57 17.98 -8.81
C ASP A 26 -3.76 17.13 -9.30
N LYS A 27 -4.78 17.78 -9.87
CA LYS A 27 -6.02 17.08 -10.27
C LYS A 27 -5.76 15.90 -11.24
N PRO A 28 -4.96 16.04 -12.31
CA PRO A 28 -4.57 14.92 -13.16
C PRO A 28 -3.94 13.75 -12.39
N THR A 29 -2.93 14.02 -11.57
CA THR A 29 -2.24 12.97 -10.80
C THR A 29 -3.18 12.24 -9.84
N ARG A 30 -4.09 12.97 -9.20
CA ARG A 30 -5.14 12.38 -8.35
C ARG A 30 -6.06 11.44 -9.12
N TYR A 31 -6.41 11.80 -10.35
CA TYR A 31 -7.25 10.98 -11.21
C TYR A 31 -6.55 9.68 -11.61
N ASP A 32 -5.28 9.76 -12.03
CA ASP A 32 -4.47 8.60 -12.39
C ASP A 32 -4.29 7.65 -11.20
N ILE A 33 -3.97 8.18 -10.01
CA ILE A 33 -3.90 7.39 -8.77
C ILE A 33 -5.22 6.68 -8.51
N LYS A 34 -6.36 7.39 -8.61
CA LYS A 34 -7.68 6.81 -8.40
C LYS A 34 -7.97 5.67 -9.37
N LEU A 35 -7.66 5.84 -10.65
CA LEU A 35 -7.85 4.80 -11.66
C LEU A 35 -6.99 3.56 -11.38
N SER A 36 -5.71 3.74 -11.03
CA SER A 36 -4.84 2.63 -10.67
C SER A 36 -5.34 1.89 -9.43
N MET A 37 -5.78 2.61 -8.39
CA MET A 37 -6.37 1.98 -7.19
C MET A 37 -7.61 1.15 -7.52
N LEU A 38 -8.49 1.64 -8.41
CA LEU A 38 -9.68 0.90 -8.83
C LEU A 38 -9.32 -0.40 -9.57
N LYS A 39 -8.29 -0.37 -10.44
CA LYS A 39 -7.80 -1.55 -11.13
C LYS A 39 -7.15 -2.56 -10.18
N MET A 40 -6.37 -2.07 -9.20
CA MET A 40 -5.75 -2.92 -8.19
C MET A 40 -6.78 -3.61 -7.29
N LYS A 41 -7.92 -2.96 -6.97
CA LYS A 41 -8.92 -3.46 -6.01
C LYS A 41 -9.38 -4.89 -6.29
N LYS A 42 -9.78 -5.17 -7.53
CA LYS A 42 -10.24 -6.51 -7.94
C LYS A 42 -9.16 -7.57 -7.69
N HIS A 43 -7.91 -7.27 -8.04
CA HIS A 43 -6.79 -8.20 -7.89
C HIS A 43 -6.41 -8.38 -6.43
N TYR A 44 -6.47 -7.31 -5.62
CA TYR A 44 -6.26 -7.39 -4.19
C TYR A 44 -7.29 -8.32 -3.51
N GLU A 45 -8.56 -8.27 -3.92
CA GLU A 45 -9.62 -9.14 -3.41
C GLU A 45 -9.36 -10.62 -3.75
N ILE A 46 -8.87 -10.94 -4.95
CA ILE A 46 -8.49 -12.31 -5.33
C ILE A 46 -7.36 -12.83 -4.44
N VAL A 47 -6.30 -12.02 -4.27
CA VAL A 47 -5.19 -12.39 -3.38
C VAL A 47 -5.67 -12.57 -1.95
N GLN A 48 -6.59 -11.70 -1.48
CA GLN A 48 -7.17 -11.79 -0.15
C GLN A 48 -7.94 -13.09 0.08
N GLN A 49 -8.76 -13.52 -0.88
CA GLN A 49 -9.52 -14.77 -0.79
C GLN A 49 -8.57 -15.96 -0.68
N TRP A 50 -7.52 -16.00 -1.51
CA TRP A 50 -6.56 -17.10 -1.51
C TRP A 50 -5.76 -17.18 -0.20
N VAL A 51 -5.22 -16.07 0.33
CA VAL A 51 -4.45 -16.08 1.59
C VAL A 51 -5.32 -16.37 2.83
N LYS A 52 -6.65 -16.23 2.72
CA LYS A 52 -7.60 -16.63 3.77
C LYS A 52 -8.07 -18.08 3.64
N GLY A 53 -7.72 -18.77 2.55
CA GLY A 53 -8.26 -20.11 2.26
C GLY A 53 -9.74 -20.09 1.85
N GLU A 54 -10.25 -18.95 1.40
CA GLU A 54 -11.65 -18.76 1.00
C GLU A 54 -11.89 -19.13 -0.48
N GLY A 55 -10.84 -19.45 -1.25
CA GLY A 55 -10.91 -19.90 -2.64
C GLY A 55 -9.78 -19.39 -3.53
N GLY A 56 -9.86 -19.69 -4.83
CA GLY A 56 -8.87 -19.29 -5.84
C GLY A 56 -7.78 -20.33 -6.09
N THR A 57 -6.99 -20.13 -7.16
CA THR A 57 -5.83 -20.98 -7.49
C THR A 57 -4.53 -20.20 -7.36
N PRO A 58 -3.37 -20.86 -7.17
CA PRO A 58 -2.07 -20.20 -7.19
C PRO A 58 -1.82 -19.41 -8.48
N GLU A 59 -2.28 -19.89 -9.63
CA GLU A 59 -2.12 -19.22 -10.93
C GLU A 59 -2.90 -17.91 -10.96
N ALA A 60 -4.20 -17.95 -10.63
CA ALA A 60 -5.05 -16.74 -10.61
C ALA A 60 -4.56 -15.72 -9.57
N THR A 61 -4.00 -16.19 -8.47
CA THR A 61 -3.41 -15.36 -7.42
C THR A 61 -2.11 -14.72 -7.90
N THR A 62 -1.23 -15.48 -8.54
CA THR A 62 0.02 -15.01 -9.14
C THR A 62 -0.26 -13.93 -10.19
N ASP A 63 -1.20 -14.18 -11.10
CA ASP A 63 -1.64 -13.19 -12.10
C ASP A 63 -2.16 -11.91 -11.44
N SER A 64 -2.89 -12.05 -10.33
CA SER A 64 -3.41 -10.90 -9.59
C SER A 64 -2.30 -10.10 -8.90
N VAL A 65 -1.29 -10.76 -8.31
CA VAL A 65 -0.11 -10.07 -7.76
C VAL A 65 0.63 -9.32 -8.86
N ALA A 66 0.83 -9.93 -10.04
CA ALA A 66 1.48 -9.29 -11.18
C ALA A 66 0.73 -8.04 -11.67
N ARG A 67 -0.61 -8.07 -11.66
CA ARG A 67 -1.45 -6.91 -12.03
C ARG A 67 -1.34 -5.77 -11.03
N ILE A 68 -1.27 -6.07 -9.73
CA ILE A 68 -1.01 -5.06 -8.70
C ILE A 68 0.39 -4.45 -8.90
N ARG A 69 1.40 -5.28 -9.22
CA ARG A 69 2.76 -4.81 -9.53
C ARG A 69 2.74 -3.83 -10.72
N THR A 70 2.10 -4.18 -11.83
CA THR A 70 2.02 -3.31 -13.02
C THR A 70 1.42 -1.94 -12.69
N GLU A 71 0.34 -1.88 -11.91
CA GLU A 71 -0.25 -0.60 -11.51
C GLU A 71 0.64 0.15 -10.51
N THR A 72 1.42 -0.55 -9.68
CA THR A 72 2.38 0.07 -8.74
C THR A 72 3.56 0.69 -9.51
N ASP A 73 4.09 -0.03 -10.50
CA ASP A 73 5.10 0.47 -11.42
C ASP A 73 4.62 1.67 -12.22
N PHE A 74 3.36 1.64 -12.67
CA PHE A 74 2.74 2.80 -13.34
C PHE A 74 2.78 4.04 -12.43
N LEU A 75 2.39 3.89 -11.15
CA LEU A 75 2.41 4.98 -10.18
C LEU A 75 3.83 5.46 -9.84
N LEU A 76 4.80 4.55 -9.83
CA LEU A 76 6.20 4.89 -9.56
C LEU A 76 6.84 5.64 -10.74
N ASN A 77 6.62 5.17 -11.97
CA ASN A 77 7.32 5.63 -13.16
C ASN A 77 6.63 6.78 -13.92
N LYS A 78 5.30 6.90 -13.83
CA LYS A 78 4.56 7.98 -14.53
C LYS A 78 4.33 9.24 -13.70
N LEU A 79 4.57 9.19 -12.39
CA LEU A 79 4.42 10.34 -11.49
C LEU A 79 5.72 10.90 -10.86
N PRO A 80 6.96 10.55 -11.26
CA PRO A 80 8.16 10.92 -10.51
C PRO A 80 8.45 12.43 -10.50
N SER A 81 8.00 13.19 -11.51
CA SER A 81 8.18 14.66 -11.54
C SER A 81 7.23 15.43 -10.61
N ARG A 82 6.27 14.74 -9.97
CA ARG A 82 5.22 15.30 -9.10
C ARG A 82 5.07 14.55 -7.78
N ASN A 83 5.89 13.53 -7.56
CA ASN A 83 5.83 12.65 -6.39
C ASN A 83 6.88 13.05 -5.35
N PRO A 84 6.46 13.30 -4.10
CA PRO A 84 7.39 13.39 -3.00
C PRO A 84 8.21 12.09 -2.87
N GLU A 85 9.49 12.20 -2.53
CA GLU A 85 10.40 11.05 -2.37
C GLU A 85 9.81 9.95 -1.49
N ILE A 86 9.12 10.34 -0.41
CA ILE A 86 8.48 9.43 0.54
C ILE A 86 7.34 8.62 -0.10
N TYR A 87 6.61 9.18 -1.09
CA TYR A 87 5.60 8.41 -1.83
C TYR A 87 6.27 7.39 -2.75
N GLN A 88 7.36 7.76 -3.41
CA GLN A 88 8.13 6.84 -4.26
C GLN A 88 8.75 5.70 -3.44
N GLU A 89 9.30 6.01 -2.27
CA GLU A 89 9.82 5.02 -1.32
C GLU A 89 8.74 4.01 -0.94
N LYS A 90 7.53 4.47 -0.59
CA LYS A 90 6.40 3.58 -0.28
C LYS A 90 5.98 2.68 -1.44
N LEU A 91 6.06 3.18 -2.68
CA LEU A 91 5.80 2.36 -3.86
C LEU A 91 6.90 1.32 -4.07
N ARG A 92 8.18 1.65 -3.83
CA ARG A 92 9.29 0.68 -3.89
C ARG A 92 9.16 -0.39 -2.81
N ASP A 93 8.83 -0.01 -1.57
CA ASP A 93 8.53 -0.95 -0.47
C ASP A 93 7.40 -1.92 -0.87
N MET A 94 6.36 -1.38 -1.51
CA MET A 94 5.22 -2.16 -2.01
C MET A 94 5.65 -3.15 -3.10
N LEU A 95 6.47 -2.73 -4.07
CA LEU A 95 7.01 -3.62 -5.11
C LEU A 95 7.79 -4.79 -4.51
N HIS A 96 8.71 -4.50 -3.59
CA HIS A 96 9.49 -5.54 -2.90
C HIS A 96 8.60 -6.53 -2.11
N THR A 97 7.53 -6.02 -1.48
CA THR A 97 6.56 -6.88 -0.80
C THR A 97 5.78 -7.76 -1.78
N LEU A 98 5.43 -7.24 -2.96
CA LEU A 98 4.76 -8.00 -4.01
C LEU A 98 5.64 -9.11 -4.58
N ASP A 99 6.96 -8.91 -4.65
CA ASP A 99 7.91 -9.94 -5.10
C ASP A 99 7.91 -11.15 -4.16
N PHE A 100 8.02 -10.92 -2.85
CA PHE A 100 7.94 -12.02 -1.88
C PHE A 100 6.56 -12.67 -1.83
N LEU A 101 5.50 -11.89 -2.02
CA LEU A 101 4.14 -12.41 -2.08
C LEU A 101 3.97 -13.33 -3.29
N GLU A 102 4.45 -12.91 -4.47
CA GLU A 102 4.41 -13.73 -5.68
C GLU A 102 5.19 -15.02 -5.52
N GLU A 103 6.42 -14.95 -5.00
CA GLU A 103 7.25 -16.13 -4.71
C GLU A 103 6.52 -17.10 -3.77
N SER A 104 5.94 -16.58 -2.68
CA SER A 104 5.20 -17.39 -1.70
C SER A 104 3.96 -18.07 -2.29
N VAL A 105 3.30 -17.42 -3.26
CA VAL A 105 2.15 -17.99 -3.97
C VAL A 105 2.62 -19.09 -4.92
N LYS A 106 3.68 -18.84 -5.71
CA LYS A 106 4.28 -19.81 -6.65
C LYS A 106 4.79 -21.07 -5.94
N ASP A 107 5.38 -20.90 -4.76
CA ASP A 107 5.86 -22.02 -3.94
C ASP A 107 4.73 -22.75 -3.18
N ASN A 108 3.47 -22.32 -3.36
CA ASN A 108 2.30 -22.82 -2.65
C ASN A 108 2.48 -22.78 -1.11
N GLN A 109 3.01 -21.67 -0.59
CA GLN A 109 3.25 -21.42 0.83
C GLN A 109 2.23 -20.42 1.41
N PRO A 110 0.97 -20.82 1.65
CA PRO A 110 -0.11 -19.89 2.01
C PRO A 110 0.14 -19.14 3.33
N LYS A 111 0.85 -19.73 4.30
CA LYS A 111 1.24 -19.03 5.53
C LYS A 111 2.23 -17.90 5.28
N ARG A 112 3.25 -18.14 4.45
CA ARG A 112 4.25 -17.14 4.06
C ARG A 112 3.61 -16.05 3.22
N ALA A 113 2.75 -16.43 2.27
CA ALA A 113 2.00 -15.47 1.47
C ALA A 113 1.05 -14.61 2.31
N LYS A 114 0.36 -15.18 3.31
CA LYS A 114 -0.48 -14.40 4.24
C LYS A 114 0.32 -13.37 5.02
N TYR A 115 1.55 -13.70 5.42
CA TYR A 115 2.45 -12.74 6.05
C TYR A 115 2.76 -11.57 5.12
N HIS A 116 3.24 -11.83 3.89
CA HIS A 116 3.55 -10.76 2.93
C HIS A 116 2.32 -9.98 2.48
N PHE A 117 1.14 -10.61 2.41
CA PHE A 117 -0.11 -9.91 2.15
C PHE A 117 -0.49 -8.94 3.29
N ASN A 118 -0.22 -9.30 4.54
CA ASN A 118 -0.45 -8.40 5.67
C ASN A 118 0.51 -7.20 5.65
N GLU A 119 1.78 -7.42 5.28
CA GLU A 119 2.75 -6.34 5.05
C GLU A 119 2.29 -5.41 3.94
N LEU A 120 1.82 -5.97 2.81
CA LEU A 120 1.24 -5.21 1.70
C LEU A 120 0.07 -4.34 2.17
N ARG A 121 -0.86 -4.93 2.94
CA ARG A 121 -2.01 -4.23 3.52
C ARG A 121 -1.57 -3.10 4.46
N GLY A 122 -0.53 -3.33 5.26
CA GLY A 122 0.07 -2.32 6.13
C GLY A 122 0.61 -1.13 5.33
N SER A 123 1.38 -1.40 4.28
CA SER A 123 1.91 -0.38 3.36
C SER A 123 0.81 0.42 2.67
N CYS A 124 -0.22 -0.25 2.15
CA CYS A 124 -1.39 0.41 1.56
C CYS A 124 -2.11 1.32 2.57
N THR A 125 -2.29 0.86 3.81
CA THR A 125 -2.97 1.62 4.87
C THR A 125 -2.16 2.86 5.27
N SER A 126 -0.84 2.72 5.44
CA SER A 126 0.05 3.84 5.75
C SER A 126 0.07 4.88 4.61
N CYS A 127 0.17 4.41 3.37
CA CYS A 127 0.13 5.26 2.19
C CYS A 127 -1.22 6.00 2.08
N HIS A 128 -2.34 5.30 2.25
CA HIS A 128 -3.66 5.91 2.29
C HIS A 128 -3.80 6.92 3.44
N PHE A 129 -3.29 6.64 4.64
CA PHE A 129 -3.37 7.59 5.75
C PHE A 129 -2.65 8.91 5.44
N ARG A 130 -1.44 8.82 4.86
CA ARG A 130 -0.59 9.98 4.58
C ARG A 130 -0.98 10.74 3.31
N TYR A 131 -1.52 10.05 2.32
CA TYR A 131 -1.75 10.56 0.98
C TYR A 131 -3.20 10.50 0.51
N LYS A 132 -4.17 10.21 1.41
CA LYS A 132 -5.56 9.94 1.00
C LYS A 132 -6.09 11.04 0.09
N VAL A 133 -6.29 10.66 -1.16
CA VAL A 133 -6.78 11.55 -2.19
C VAL A 133 -8.31 11.57 -2.18
N GLY A 134 -8.96 12.05 -1.11
CA GLY A 134 -10.43 12.23 -1.10
C GLY A 134 -11.26 11.04 -1.62
N VAL A 135 -10.74 9.81 -1.54
CA VAL A 135 -11.42 8.61 -2.02
C VAL A 135 -12.28 8.13 -0.85
N ASN A 136 -13.55 8.50 -0.88
CA ASN A 136 -14.56 7.79 -0.11
C ASN A 136 -14.72 6.42 -0.79
N PHE A 137 -14.31 5.37 -0.09
CA PHE A 137 -14.57 3.99 -0.46
C PHE A 137 -15.88 3.55 0.20
#